data_AF-A0A847ZBT0-F1
#
_entry.id   AF-A0A847ZBT0-F1
#
_cell.length_a   1.000
_cell.length_b   1.000
_cell.length_c   1.000
_cell.angle_alpha   90.00
_cell.angle_beta   90.00
_cell.angle_gamma   90.00
#
_symmetry.space_group_name_H-M   'P 1'
#
loop_
_entity.id
_entity.type
_entity.pdbx_description
1 polymer ?
#
loop_
_entity_poly.entity_id
_entity_poly.type
_entity_poly.pdbx_seq_one_letter_code
_entity_poly.pdbx_strand_id
1 'polypeptide(L)' 'MIPIVSIVGKSNSGKTTLLEKIIADLVHRGYRVATIKHNRHG' A
#
# COMPACT_ATOMS: atom_id res chain seq x y z
N MET A 1 19.03 1.43 -3.11
CA MET A 1 17.85 1.01 -3.89
C MET A 1 16.59 1.36 -3.10
N ILE A 2 15.51 1.80 -3.75
CA ILE A 2 14.24 2.03 -3.06
C ILE A 2 13.44 0.71 -3.10
N PRO A 3 13.06 0.12 -1.96
CA PRO A 3 12.30 -1.12 -1.94
C PRO A 3 10.89 -0.88 -2.49
N ILE A 4 10.39 -1.83 -3.29
CA ILE A 4 9.05 -1.79 -3.88
C ILE A 4 8.28 -3.02 -3.38
N VAL A 5 7.08 -2.80 -2.83
CA VAL A 5 6.18 -3.85 -2.35
C VAL A 5 4.85 -3.71 -3.06
N SER A 6 4.35 -4.80 -3.66
CA SER A 6 3.06 -4.82 -4.35
C SER A 6 2.01 -5.58 -3.52
N ILE A 7 0.86 -4.96 -3.28
CA ILE A 7 -0.27 -5.56 -2.55
C ILE A 7 -1.34 -5.96 -3.58
N VAL A 8 -1.46 -7.27 -3.85
CA VAL A 8 -2.36 -7.84 -4.85
C VAL A 8 -3.46 -8.70 -4.23
N GLY A 9 -4.59 -8.86 -4.92
CA GLY A 9 -5.74 -9.61 -4.42
C GLY A 9 -7.05 -9.24 -5.11
N LYS A 10 -8.04 -10.14 -5.06
CA LYS A 10 -9.38 -9.96 -5.66
C LYS A 10 -10.13 -8.75 -5.08
N SER A 11 -11.15 -8.26 -5.77
CA SER A 11 -12.03 -7.20 -5.26
C SER A 11 -12.57 -7.55 -3.88
N ASN A 12 -12.70 -6.54 -3.00
CA ASN A 12 -13.17 -6.68 -1.62
C ASN A 12 -12.31 -7.56 -0.68
N SER A 13 -11.07 -7.90 -1.04
CA SER A 13 -10.17 -8.70 -0.18
C SER A 13 -9.47 -7.92 0.95
N GLY A 14 -9.88 -6.69 1.24
CA GLY A 14 -9.27 -5.86 2.29
C GLY A 14 -7.91 -5.22 1.96
N LYS A 15 -7.47 -5.20 0.69
CA LYS A 15 -6.17 -4.63 0.27
C LYS A 15 -5.95 -3.20 0.74
N THR A 16 -6.97 -2.35 0.61
CA THR A 16 -6.88 -0.94 1.01
C THR A 16 -6.69 -0.83 2.51
N THR A 17 -7.44 -1.60 3.31
CA THR A 17 -7.31 -1.64 4.77
C THR A 17 -5.93 -2.12 5.22
N LEU A 18 -5.37 -3.14 4.55
CA LEU A 18 -4.01 -3.60 4.82
C LEU A 18 -2.98 -2.51 4.49
N LEU A 19 -3.15 -1.87 3.32
CA LEU A 19 -2.27 -0.81 2.86
C LEU A 19 -2.25 0.37 3.84
N GLU A 20 -3.41 0.81 4.33
CA GLU A 20 -3.53 1.89 5.33
C GLU A 20 -2.75 1.58 6.61
N LYS A 21 -2.90 0.37 7.15
CA LYS A 21 -2.20 -0.06 8.37
C LYS A 21 -0.68 -0.12 8.16
N ILE A 22 -0.22 -0.70 7.04
CA ILE A 22 1.21 -0.77 6.73
C ILE A 22 1.82 0.62 6.57
N ILE A 23 1.16 1.54 5.86
CA ILE A 23 1.66 2.91 5.70
C ILE A 23 1.78 3.59 7.06
N ALA A 24 0.75 3.50 7.90
CA ALA A 24 0.76 4.11 9.23
C ALA A 24 1.94 3.60 10.08
N ASP A 25 2.15 2.28 10.11
CA ASP A 25 3.25 1.65 10.83
C ASP A 25 4.63 2.08 10.29
N LEU A 26 4.80 2.14 8.97
CA LEU A 26 6.07 2.54 8.36
C LEU A 26 6.39 4.01 8.62
N VAL A 27 5.40 4.89 8.51
CA VAL A 27 5.56 6.31 8.85
C VAL A 27 5.90 6.48 10.32
N HIS A 28 5.21 5.75 11.22
CA HIS A 28 5.51 5.77 12.65
C HIS A 28 6.95 5.34 12.96
N ARG A 29 7.51 4.42 12.17
CA ARG A 29 8.91 3.97 12.27
C ARG A 29 9.92 4.93 11.63
N GLY A 30 9.48 6.08 11.12
CA GLY A 30 10.34 7.10 10.51
C GLY A 30 10.67 6.88 9.03
N TYR A 31 10.00 5.94 8.35
CA TYR A 31 10.21 5.75 6.92
C TYR A 31 9.46 6.81 6.10
N ARG A 32 10.11 7.27 5.03
CA ARG A 32 9.45 8.04 3.97
C ARG A 32 8.79 7.07 3.00
N VAL A 33 7.46 7.09 2.95
CA VAL A 33 6.66 6.16 2.15
C VAL A 33 5.95 6.91 1.03
N ALA A 34 5.92 6.33 -0.16
CA ALA A 34 5.08 6.77 -1.27
C ALA A 34 4.20 5.60 -1.72
N THR A 35 2.99 5.89 -2.18
CA THR A 35 2.06 4.86 -2.66
C THR A 35 1.58 5.15 -4.08
N ILE A 36 1.37 4.07 -4.83
CA ILE A 36 0.82 4.11 -6.18
C ILE A 36 -0.38 3.16 -6.19
N LYS A 37 -1.55 3.65 -6.63
CA LYS A 37 -2.76 2.84 -6.77
C LYS A 37 -3.10 2.67 -8.25
N HIS A 38 -3.17 1.42 -8.70
CA HIS A 38 -3.75 1.11 -10.00
C HIS A 38 -5.27 1.04 -9.86
N ASN A 39 -5.99 2.07 -10.32
CA ASN A 39 -7.45 2.02 -10.43
C ASN A 39 -7.83 1.39 -11.77
N ARG A 40 -8.68 0.35 -11.77
CA ARG A 40 -9.32 -0.13 -13.00
C ARG A 40 -10.50 0.79 -13.31
N HIS A 41 -10.25 1.85 -14.07
CA HIS A 41 -11.28 2.50 -14.89
C HIS A 41 -10.65 2.83 -16.24
N GLY A 42 -11.19 2.14 -17.24
CA GLY A 42 -10.92 2.11 -18.66
C GLY A 42 -11.91 1.13 -19.23
#